data_AF-A0AAQ4PPL3-F1
#
_entry.id   AF-A0AAQ4PPL3-F1
#
_cell.length_a   1.000
_cell.length_b   1.000
_cell.length_c   1.000
_cell.angle_alpha   90.00
_cell.angle_beta   90.00
_cell.angle_gamma   90.00
#
_symmetry.space_group_name_H-M   'P 1'
#
loop_
_entity.id
_entity.type
_entity.pdbx_description
1 polymer ?
#
loop_
_entity_poly.entity_id
_entity_poly.type
_entity_poly.pdbx_seq_one_letter_code
_entity_poly.pdbx_strand_id
1 'polypeptide(L)'
;PGKSSSEPRVTTVRDCSDQLLRGGQKSGVYLVTPDLRSRSFQVLCDMELDAGGWTLLQRRQDGGVSFNRTWDEYRSGFGELDGG
;
A
#
# COMPACT_ATOMS: atom_id res chain seq x y z
N PRO A 1 -38.27 5.79 -20.29
CA PRO A 1 -38.44 4.74 -19.26
C PRO A 1 -37.24 3.76 -19.31
N GLY A 2 -36.14 4.02 -18.59
CA GLY A 2 -35.83 3.39 -17.30
C GLY A 2 -35.19 2.01 -17.52
N LYS A 3 -33.97 1.67 -17.08
CA LYS A 3 -33.22 2.12 -15.90
C LYS A 3 -31.71 2.08 -16.14
N SER A 4 -31.04 3.14 -15.72
CA SER A 4 -29.62 3.13 -15.34
C SER A 4 -29.46 2.22 -14.14
N SER A 5 -28.65 1.18 -14.24
CA SER A 5 -28.09 0.48 -13.08
C SER A 5 -26.62 0.89 -12.98
N SER A 6 -26.37 2.10 -12.47
CA SER A 6 -25.05 2.45 -11.95
C SER A 6 -24.85 1.68 -10.65
N GLU A 7 -24.31 0.47 -10.72
CA GLU A 7 -23.59 -0.08 -9.57
C GLU A 7 -22.52 0.93 -9.17
N PRO A 8 -22.37 1.26 -7.87
CA PRO A 8 -21.24 2.08 -7.48
C PRO A 8 -20.00 1.30 -7.86
N ARG A 9 -19.20 1.81 -8.80
CA ARG A 9 -17.85 1.31 -8.99
C ARG A 9 -17.19 1.49 -7.63
N VAL A 10 -17.02 0.40 -6.88
CA VAL A 10 -16.16 0.41 -5.70
C VAL A 10 -14.76 0.61 -6.27
N THR A 11 -14.36 1.87 -6.43
CA THR A 11 -13.03 2.22 -6.88
C THR A 11 -12.14 2.02 -5.66
N THR A 12 -11.66 0.81 -5.43
CA THR A 12 -10.68 0.58 -4.38
C THR A 12 -9.38 1.30 -4.74
N VAL A 13 -8.61 1.66 -3.72
CA VAL A 13 -7.24 2.14 -3.90
C VAL A 13 -6.35 0.90 -3.97
N ARG A 14 -5.77 0.60 -5.14
CA ARG A 14 -5.02 -0.65 -5.33
C ARG A 14 -3.59 -0.57 -4.80
N ASP A 15 -2.99 0.60 -4.87
CA ASP A 15 -1.61 0.86 -4.51
C ASP A 15 -1.38 2.36 -4.24
N CYS A 16 -0.13 2.74 -3.97
CA CYS A 16 0.23 4.13 -3.72
C CYS A 16 0.06 5.04 -4.94
N SER A 17 0.08 4.51 -6.17
CA SER A 17 -0.15 5.32 -7.37
C SER A 17 -1.61 5.73 -7.50
N ASP A 18 -2.55 4.81 -7.21
CA ASP A 18 -3.98 5.12 -7.13
C ASP A 18 -4.26 6.13 -6.01
N GLN A 19 -3.55 6.03 -4.89
CA GLN A 19 -3.67 6.96 -3.76
C GLN A 19 -3.19 8.36 -4.13
N LEU A 20 -2.06 8.47 -4.86
CA LEU A 20 -1.54 9.75 -5.36
C LEU A 20 -2.54 10.43 -6.31
N LEU A 21 -3.11 9.67 -7.26
CA LEU A 21 -4.11 10.18 -8.21
C LEU A 21 -5.40 10.68 -7.53
N ARG A 22 -5.67 10.23 -6.31
CA ARG A 22 -6.80 10.69 -5.48
C ARG A 22 -6.45 11.87 -4.57
N GLY A 23 -5.25 12.43 -4.70
CA GLY A 23 -4.78 13.59 -3.95
C GLY A 23 -3.96 13.26 -2.71
N GLY A 24 -3.59 11.99 -2.49
CA GLY A 24 -2.64 11.60 -1.43
C GLY A 24 -1.22 12.04 -1.77
N GLN A 25 -0.82 13.24 -1.34
CA GLN A 25 0.46 13.85 -1.72
C GLN A 25 1.55 13.75 -0.64
N LYS A 26 1.24 13.23 0.55
CA LYS A 26 2.23 13.09 1.63
C LYS A 26 2.69 11.66 1.75
N SER A 27 4.00 11.45 1.89
CA SER A 27 4.54 10.14 2.24
C SER A 27 4.00 9.66 3.59
N GLY A 28 3.71 8.37 3.70
CA GLY A 28 3.07 7.81 4.90
C GLY A 28 2.43 6.46 4.68
N VAL A 29 1.82 5.91 5.73
CA VAL A 29 1.14 4.61 5.69
C VAL A 29 -0.28 4.78 5.15
N TYR A 30 -0.62 4.01 4.12
CA TYR A 30 -1.94 4.01 3.49
C TYR A 30 -2.52 2.60 3.44
N LEU A 31 -3.86 2.51 3.46
CA LEU A 31 -4.59 1.27 3.29
C LEU A 31 -4.85 1.03 1.79
N VAL A 32 -4.41 -0.12 1.27
CA VAL A 32 -4.57 -0.49 -0.14
C VAL A 32 -5.27 -1.84 -0.29
N THR A 33 -5.90 -2.08 -1.44
CA THR A 33 -6.59 -3.32 -1.80
C THR A 33 -6.19 -3.72 -3.23
N PRO A 34 -5.03 -4.36 -3.41
CA PRO A 34 -4.50 -4.68 -4.74
C PRO A 34 -5.38 -5.65 -5.53
N ASP A 35 -5.97 -6.64 -4.85
CA ASP A 35 -6.96 -7.58 -5.40
C ASP A 35 -8.28 -7.40 -4.67
N LEU A 36 -9.36 -7.15 -5.43
CA LEU A 36 -10.73 -6.99 -4.93
C LEU A 36 -11.27 -8.22 -4.18
N ARG A 37 -10.68 -9.40 -4.41
CA ARG A 37 -11.03 -10.64 -3.70
C ARG A 37 -10.26 -10.83 -2.40
N SER A 38 -9.25 -9.99 -2.16
CA SER A 38 -8.38 -10.07 -1.01
C SER A 38 -8.69 -8.98 0.02
N ARG A 39 -8.15 -9.14 1.23
CA ARG A 39 -8.29 -8.13 2.29
C ARG A 39 -7.39 -6.93 1.99
N SER A 40 -7.85 -5.76 2.39
CA SER A 40 -7.01 -4.57 2.41
C SER A 40 -5.90 -4.69 3.45
N PHE A 41 -4.74 -4.11 3.17
CA PHE A 41 -3.62 -4.07 4.11
C PHE A 41 -2.86 -2.75 3.98
N GLN A 42 -2.09 -2.42 5.02
CA GLN A 42 -1.32 -1.20 5.08
C GLN A 42 -0.01 -1.33 4.32
N VAL A 43 0.40 -0.28 3.63
CA VAL A 43 1.69 -0.14 2.95
C VAL A 43 2.27 1.24 3.23
N LEU A 44 3.59 1.34 3.22
CA LEU A 44 4.26 2.64 3.23
C LEU A 44 4.31 3.17 1.79
N CYS A 45 3.77 4.37 1.58
CA CYS A 45 3.85 5.09 0.33
C CYS A 45 4.86 6.23 0.43
N ASP A 46 5.72 6.32 -0.59
CA ASP A 46 6.49 7.53 -0.85
C ASP A 46 5.81 8.31 -1.96
N MET A 47 5.29 9.49 -1.60
CA MET A 47 4.52 10.38 -2.47
C MET A 47 5.32 11.58 -2.94
N GLU A 48 6.57 11.70 -2.52
CA GLU A 48 7.39 12.89 -2.69
C GLU A 48 8.61 12.62 -3.57
N LEU A 49 9.19 11.42 -3.49
CA LEU A 49 10.33 11.00 -4.30
C LEU A 49 9.93 10.73 -5.76
N ASP A 50 10.67 11.29 -6.71
CA ASP A 50 10.57 10.98 -8.15
C ASP A 50 9.12 10.92 -8.67
N ALA A 51 8.36 12.00 -8.46
CA ALA A 51 6.94 12.15 -8.79
C ALA A 51 5.95 11.33 -7.95
N GLY A 52 6.42 10.57 -6.96
CA GLY A 52 5.61 9.89 -5.95
C GLY A 52 4.86 8.67 -6.45
N GLY A 53 3.97 8.15 -5.60
CA GLY A 53 3.15 6.97 -5.91
C GLY A 53 3.89 5.65 -5.72
N TRP A 54 5.06 5.67 -5.08
CA TRP A 54 5.85 4.48 -4.82
C TRP A 54 5.26 3.67 -3.69
N THR A 55 5.02 2.39 -3.94
CA THR A 55 4.66 1.41 -2.90
C THR A 55 5.93 0.73 -2.42
N LEU A 56 6.34 0.97 -1.18
CA LEU A 56 7.58 0.42 -0.64
C LEU A 56 7.36 -1.04 -0.25
N LEU A 57 8.10 -1.95 -0.90
CA LEU A 57 8.03 -3.39 -0.62
C LEU A 57 9.00 -3.83 0.49
N GLN A 58 10.17 -3.21 0.58
CA GLN A 58 11.20 -3.56 1.57
C GLN A 58 12.09 -2.35 1.87
N ARG A 59 12.39 -2.09 3.15
CA ARG A 59 13.21 -0.97 3.60
C ARG A 59 14.20 -1.39 4.69
N ARG A 60 15.44 -0.87 4.62
CA ARG A 60 16.48 -0.99 5.65
C ARG A 60 17.10 0.38 5.89
N GLN A 61 17.24 0.77 7.15
CA GLN A 61 17.76 2.10 7.50
C GLN A 61 18.84 2.03 8.59
N ASP A 62 18.58 1.30 9.68
CA ASP A 62 19.41 1.33 10.89
C ASP A 62 19.87 -0.07 11.37
N GLY A 63 19.31 -1.14 10.79
CA GLY A 63 19.59 -2.51 11.20
C GLY A 63 18.80 -2.97 12.44
N GLY A 64 17.80 -2.20 12.91
CA GLY A 64 16.97 -2.55 14.06
C GLY A 64 16.09 -3.78 13.86
N VAL A 65 15.84 -4.15 12.60
CA VAL A 65 15.07 -5.34 12.23
C VAL A 65 15.99 -6.38 11.57
N SER A 66 16.04 -7.59 12.14
CA SER A 66 16.73 -8.72 11.51
C SER A 66 15.95 -9.21 10.28
N PHE A 67 16.68 -9.49 9.21
CA PHE A 67 16.17 -10.09 7.97
C PHE A 67 16.63 -11.54 7.78
N ASN A 68 17.40 -12.09 8.72
CA ASN A 68 17.66 -13.52 8.73
C ASN A 68 16.43 -14.22 9.34
N ARG A 69 15.46 -14.55 8.50
CA ARG A 69 14.10 -14.99 8.86
C ARG A 69 13.70 -16.25 8.12
N THR A 70 12.71 -16.95 8.66
CA THR A 70 12.13 -18.15 8.06
C THR A 70 11.27 -17.82 6.82
N TRP A 71 10.98 -18.83 6.00
CA TRP A 71 10.10 -18.67 4.84
C TRP A 71 8.71 -18.13 5.22
N ASP A 72 8.13 -18.64 6.30
CA ASP A 72 6.79 -18.24 6.74
C ASP A 72 6.74 -16.77 7.19
N GLU A 73 7.81 -16.27 7.81
CA GLU A 73 7.96 -14.85 8.16
C GLU A 73 8.06 -13.98 6.89
N TYR A 74 8.85 -14.39 5.89
CA TYR A 74 8.93 -13.66 4.62
C TYR A 74 7.59 -13.66 3.87
N ARG A 75 6.86 -14.77 3.88
CA ARG A 75 5.54 -14.88 3.26
C ARG A 75 4.50 -13.99 3.94
N SER A 76 4.54 -13.91 5.27
CA SER A 76 3.57 -13.15 6.04
C SER A 76 3.89 -11.65 6.11
N GLY A 77 5.17 -11.29 5.95
CA GLY A 77 5.70 -9.95 6.18
C GLY A 77 6.18 -9.76 7.62
N PHE A 78 7.17 -8.89 7.82
CA PHE A 78 7.74 -8.56 9.13
C PHE A 78 8.31 -7.13 9.17
N GLY A 79 8.54 -6.62 10.37
CA GLY A 79 9.01 -5.24 10.62
C GLY A 79 7.86 -4.24 10.76
N GLU A 80 8.22 -2.96 10.93
CA GLU A 80 7.27 -1.85 11.08
C GLU A 80 7.26 -0.97 9.82
N LEU A 81 6.08 -0.55 9.39
CA LEU A 81 5.90 0.20 8.14
C LEU A 81 6.42 1.63 8.24
N ASP A 82 6.23 2.30 9.37
CA ASP A 82 6.68 3.68 9.60
C ASP A 82 8.14 3.77 10.09
N GLY A 83 8.70 2.65 10.57
CA GLY A 83 10.12 2.54 10.92
C GLY A 83 10.41 2.54 12.42
N GLY A 84 9.36 2.63 13.26
CA GLY A 84 9.49 2.73 14.72
C GLY A 84 9.80 4.14 15.21
#